data_AF-A0A5B9BLN6-F1
#
_entry.id   AF-A0A5B9BLN6-F1
#
_cell.length_a   1.000
_cell.length_b   1.000
_cell.length_c   1.000
_cell.angle_alpha   90.00
_cell.angle_beta   90.00
_cell.angle_gamma   90.00
#
_symmetry.space_group_name_H-M   'P 1'
#
loop_
_entity.id
_entity.type
_entity.pdbx_description
1 polymer ?
#
loop_
_entity_poly.entity_id
_entity_poly.type
_entity_poly.pdbx_seq_one_letter_code
_entity_poly.pdbx_strand_id
1 'polypeptide(L)'
;LIQNEFCDGGSLHARIQDHSLGESELKILLMHVIEGLRYIHSNDLVHMDLKPENIFSTMNPTAHKLGSSSEHHQGGKDDDGMDSVYEELRGSENLVTY
;
A
#
# COMPACT_ATOMS: atom_id res chain seq x y z
N LEU A 1 23.41 -10.45 0.27
CA LEU A 1 22.68 -9.59 1.23
C LEU A 1 21.52 -9.00 0.46
N ILE A 2 20.29 -9.20 0.91
CA ILE A 2 19.12 -8.49 0.37
C ILE A 2 19.07 -7.15 1.09
N GLN A 3 18.88 -6.06 0.35
CA GLN A 3 18.81 -4.69 0.88
C GLN A 3 17.51 -4.08 0.36
N ASN A 4 16.61 -3.76 1.28
CA ASN A 4 15.33 -3.12 0.98
C ASN A 4 15.36 -1.68 1.47
N GLU A 5 14.38 -0.89 1.04
CA GLU A 5 14.15 0.45 1.60
C GLU A 5 13.83 0.40 3.10
N PHE A 6 14.21 1.47 3.81
CA PHE A 6 13.92 1.58 5.23
C PHE A 6 12.52 2.17 5.43
N CYS A 7 11.64 1.39 6.08
CA CYS A 7 10.29 1.81 6.45
C CYS A 7 10.29 2.38 7.88
N ASP A 8 10.32 3.71 8.01
CA ASP A 8 10.42 4.43 9.28
C ASP A 8 9.12 4.39 10.13
N GLY A 9 8.00 3.96 9.56
CA GLY A 9 6.74 3.72 10.28
C GLY A 9 6.62 2.32 10.90
N GLY A 10 7.60 1.43 10.66
CA GLY A 10 7.60 0.07 11.23
C GLY A 10 6.47 -0.82 10.71
N SER A 11 6.23 -1.94 11.42
CA SER A 11 5.21 -2.93 11.04
C SER A 11 3.82 -2.57 11.57
N LEU A 12 2.79 -2.99 10.85
CA LEU A 12 1.41 -2.85 11.27
C LEU A 12 1.16 -3.55 12.62
N HIS A 13 1.79 -4.71 12.86
CA HIS A 13 1.72 -5.42 14.14
C HIS A 13 2.09 -4.51 15.32
N ALA A 14 3.19 -3.77 15.23
CA ALA A 14 3.60 -2.85 16.30
C ALA A 14 2.59 -1.71 16.47
N ARG A 15 2.11 -1.14 15.36
CA ARG A 15 1.13 -0.05 15.39
C ARG A 15 -0.18 -0.44 16.09
N ILE A 16 -0.72 -1.62 15.78
CA ILE A 16 -2.01 -2.07 16.35
C ILE A 16 -1.91 -2.54 17.81
N GLN A 17 -0.69 -2.79 18.32
CA GLN A 17 -0.48 -3.06 19.74
C GLN A 17 -0.51 -1.76 20.57
N ASP A 18 0.02 -0.67 20.04
CA ASP A 18 0.06 0.62 20.72
C ASP A 18 -1.24 1.42 20.55
N HIS A 19 -1.94 1.24 19.42
CA HIS A 19 -3.12 2.03 19.08
C HIS A 19 -4.18 1.24 18.29
N SER A 20 -5.43 1.31 18.72
CA SER A 20 -6.57 0.79 17.95
C SER A 20 -6.88 1.68 16.76
N LEU A 21 -6.93 1.11 15.55
CA LEU A 21 -7.28 1.85 14.34
C LEU A 21 -8.76 2.23 14.33
N GLY A 22 -9.06 3.49 14.01
CA GLY A 22 -10.42 3.92 13.69
C GLY A 22 -10.90 3.36 12.35
N GLU A 23 -12.20 3.42 12.09
CA GLU A 23 -12.81 2.90 10.86
C GLU A 23 -12.17 3.51 9.59
N SER A 24 -11.97 4.83 9.57
CA SER A 24 -11.35 5.52 8.43
C SER A 24 -9.90 5.10 8.21
N GLU A 25 -9.11 4.92 9.27
CA GLU A 25 -7.72 4.47 9.17
C GLU A 25 -7.64 3.03 8.68
N LEU A 26 -8.51 2.16 9.20
CA LEU A 26 -8.62 0.78 8.77
C LEU A 26 -9.00 0.68 7.29
N LYS A 27 -9.94 1.51 6.83
CA LYS A 27 -10.32 1.59 5.41
C LYS A 27 -9.11 1.91 4.54
N ILE A 28 -8.37 2.98 4.86
CA ILE A 28 -7.17 3.38 4.11
C ILE A 28 -6.13 2.25 4.08
N LEU A 29 -5.81 1.69 5.25
CA LEU A 29 -4.87 0.57 5.38
C LEU A 29 -5.26 -0.63 4.49
N LEU A 30 -6.52 -1.07 4.58
CA LEU A 30 -7.01 -2.21 3.81
C LEU A 30 -6.90 -1.98 2.31
N MET A 31 -7.16 -0.76 1.86
CA MET A 31 -7.04 -0.47 0.44
C MET A 31 -5.60 -0.49 -0.05
N HIS A 32 -4.64 0.03 0.72
CA HIS A 32 -3.23 -0.12 0.35
C HIS A 32 -2.80 -1.60 0.30
N VAL A 33 -3.25 -2.41 1.25
CA VAL A 33 -2.98 -3.86 1.24
C VAL A 33 -3.58 -4.52 0.00
N ILE A 34 -4.83 -4.17 -0.36
CA ILE A 34 -5.48 -4.69 -1.56
C ILE A 34 -4.73 -4.29 -2.83
N GLU A 35 -4.26 -3.05 -2.92
CA GLU A 35 -3.48 -2.57 -4.05
C GLU A 35 -2.15 -3.34 -4.20
N GLY A 36 -1.47 -3.62 -3.09
CA GLY A 36 -0.27 -4.46 -3.07
C GLY A 36 -0.52 -5.88 -3.52
N LEU A 37 -1.60 -6.49 -3.01
CA LEU A 37 -2.00 -7.84 -3.43
C LEU A 37 -2.37 -7.87 -4.92
N ARG A 38 -3.06 -6.84 -5.42
CA ARG A 38 -3.38 -6.70 -6.85
C ARG A 38 -2.11 -6.67 -7.70
N TYR A 39 -1.10 -5.91 -7.28
CA TYR A 39 0.21 -5.88 -7.93
C TYR A 39 0.93 -7.23 -7.88
N ILE A 40 0.98 -7.90 -6.74
CA ILE A 40 1.61 -9.22 -6.60
C ILE A 40 0.92 -10.23 -7.53
N HIS A 41 -0.41 -10.26 -7.52
CA HIS A 41 -1.20 -11.18 -8.34
C HIS A 41 -1.09 -10.88 -9.83
N SER A 42 -0.92 -9.61 -10.25
CA SER A 42 -0.70 -9.27 -11.67
C SER A 42 0.65 -9.76 -12.21
N ASN A 43 1.57 -10.16 -11.32
CA ASN A 43 2.85 -10.80 -11.66
C ASN A 43 2.80 -12.33 -11.50
N ASP A 44 1.61 -12.94 -11.43
CA ASP A 44 1.40 -14.39 -11.22
C ASP A 44 2.05 -14.94 -9.94
N LEU A 45 2.25 -14.07 -8.93
CA LEU A 45 2.79 -14.44 -7.63
C LEU A 45 1.68 -14.51 -6.58
N VAL A 46 1.94 -15.25 -5.50
CA VAL A 46 1.09 -15.29 -4.30
C VAL A 46 1.97 -14.85 -3.12
N HIS A 47 1.47 -13.92 -2.30
CA HIS A 47 2.26 -13.42 -1.16
C HIS A 47 2.62 -14.53 -0.15
N MET A 48 1.73 -15.50 0.07
CA MET A 48 1.86 -16.67 0.95
C MET A 48 2.04 -16.41 2.46
N ASP A 49 2.45 -15.22 2.88
CA ASP A 49 2.64 -14.88 4.30
C ASP A 49 2.03 -13.52 4.67
N LEU A 50 0.77 -13.29 4.28
CA LEU A 50 0.09 -12.03 4.55
C LEU A 50 -0.35 -11.97 6.02
N LYS A 51 0.32 -11.13 6.80
CA LYS A 51 0.06 -10.91 8.23
C LYS A 51 0.55 -9.51 8.65
N PRO A 52 0.08 -8.95 9.78
CA PRO A 52 0.45 -7.59 10.22
C PRO A 52 1.95 -7.36 10.41
N GLU A 53 2.72 -8.41 10.70
CA GLU A 53 4.18 -8.34 10.85
C GLU A 53 4.90 -8.06 9.53
N ASN A 54 4.27 -8.38 8.40
CA ASN A 54 4.83 -8.22 7.05
C ASN A 54 4.24 -7.02 6.29
N ILE A 55 3.47 -6.16 6.97
CA ILE A 55 2.90 -4.93 6.39
C ILE A 55 3.66 -3.77 7.01
N PHE A 56 4.40 -3.02 6.21
CA PHE A 56 5.23 -1.90 6.67
C PHE A 56 4.69 -0.56 6.16
N SER A 57 4.94 0.50 6.93
CA SER A 57 4.54 1.86 6.57
C SER A 57 5.71 2.83 6.63
N THR A 58 5.61 3.91 5.85
CA THR A 58 6.53 5.04 5.91
C THR A 58 5.81 6.26 6.49
N MET A 59 6.50 7.06 7.31
CA MET A 59 5.96 8.30 7.90
C MET A 59 6.09 9.52 6.96
N ASN A 60 6.72 9.36 5.79
CA ASN A 60 6.92 10.42 4.79
C ASN A 60 6.55 9.96 3.36
N PRO A 61 5.34 10.26 2.87
CA PRO A 61 4.87 9.88 1.53
C PRO A 61 5.58 10.64 0.40
N THR A 62 6.41 11.65 0.71
CA THR A 62 7.11 12.48 -0.28
C THR A 62 8.25 11.75 -1.00
N ALA A 63 8.69 10.58 -0.52
CA ALA A 63 9.67 9.75 -1.24
C ALA A 63 9.13 9.20 -2.57
N HIS A 64 7.81 9.04 -2.71
CA HIS A 64 7.18 8.57 -3.95
C HIS A 64 7.16 9.60 -5.09
N LYS A 65 7.60 10.85 -4.85
CA LYS A 65 7.64 11.91 -5.87
C LYS A 65 8.87 11.85 -6.78
N LEU A 66 9.81 10.94 -6.53
CA LEU A 66 11.03 10.78 -7.32
C LEU A 66 11.01 9.48 -8.12
N GLY A 67 10.09 9.33 -9.08
CA GLY A 67 10.08 8.13 -9.92
C GLY A 67 9.15 8.08 -11.14
N SER A 68 7.98 8.72 -11.11
CA SER A 68 7.01 8.53 -12.20
C SER A 68 7.21 9.50 -13.36
N SER A 69 8.23 9.24 -14.19
CA SER A 69 8.24 9.67 -15.60
C SER A 69 7.82 8.49 -16.47
N SER A 70 6.60 8.54 -17.02
CA SER A 70 6.06 7.75 -18.15
C SER A 70 6.05 6.22 -17.97
N GLU A 71 4.98 5.47 -18.27
CA GLU A 71 4.39 5.26 -19.59
C GLU A 71 2.93 4.80 -19.50
N HIS A 72 2.11 5.30 -20.43
CA HIS A 72 0.78 4.77 -20.73
C HIS A 72 0.88 3.31 -21.22
N HIS A 73 0.32 2.37 -20.47
CA HIS A 73 -0.09 1.07 -21.01
C HIS A 73 -1.61 0.95 -20.94
N GLN A 74 -2.20 0.91 -22.12
CA GLN A 74 -3.63 0.78 -22.37
C GLN A 74 -4.02 -0.70 -22.20
N GLY A 75 -4.27 -1.12 -20.96
CA GLY A 75 -4.89 -2.40 -20.60
C GLY A 75 -6.30 -2.16 -20.06
N GLY A 76 -7.25 -3.02 -20.40
CA GLY A 76 -8.69 -2.84 -20.19
C GLY A 76 -9.09 -2.28 -18.82
N LYS A 77 -9.90 -1.22 -18.83
CA LYS A 77 -10.60 -0.74 -17.64
C LYS A 77 -11.68 -1.77 -17.29
N ASP A 78 -11.34 -2.66 -16.40
CA ASP A 78 -12.35 -3.27 -15.55
C ASP A 78 -12.80 -2.14 -14.60
N ASP A 79 -13.97 -1.56 -14.88
CA ASP A 79 -14.62 -0.60 -14.01
C ASP A 79 -15.01 -1.32 -12.71
N ASP A 80 -14.08 -1.35 -11.76
CA ASP A 80 -14.27 -1.93 -10.43
C ASP A 80 -15.07 -0.99 -9.50
N GLY A 81 -15.48 0.19 -10.01
CA GLY A 81 -16.24 1.19 -9.28
C GLY A 81 -15.47 1.84 -8.13
N MET A 82 -14.15 1.62 -8.01
CA MET A 82 -13.34 2.12 -6.91
C MET A 82 -12.56 3.40 -7.22
N ASP A 83 -12.77 4.00 -8.39
CA ASP A 83 -12.15 5.25 -8.83
C ASP A 83 -12.19 6.37 -7.76
N SER A 84 -13.33 6.55 -7.08
CA SER A 84 -13.47 7.58 -6.04
C SER A 84 -12.61 7.31 -4.81
N VAL A 85 -12.35 6.04 -4.52
CA VAL A 85 -11.60 5.63 -3.34
C VAL A 85 -10.10 5.66 -3.64
N TYR A 86 -9.67 5.31 -4.85
CA TYR A 86 -8.28 5.51 -5.28
C TYR A 86 -7.87 6.99 -5.27
N GLU A 87 -8.77 7.90 -5.62
CA GLU A 87 -8.52 9.35 -5.50
C GLU A 87 -8.45 9.81 -4.03
N GLU A 88 -9.22 9.22 -3.12
CA GLU A 88 -9.12 9.45 -1.66
C GLU A 88 -7.75 8.99 -1.11
N LEU A 89 -7.26 7.84 -1.57
CA LEU A 89 -5.94 7.31 -1.19
C LEU A 89 -4.78 8.17 -1.64
N ARG A 90 -4.84 8.76 -2.84
CA ARG A 90 -3.79 9.67 -3.35
C ARG A 90 -3.58 10.88 -2.44
N GLY A 91 -4.59 11.24 -1.63
CA GLY A 91 -4.50 12.30 -0.63
C GLY A 91 -4.04 11.85 0.75
N SER A 92 -3.93 10.54 1.01
CA SER A 92 -3.60 10.02 2.34
C SER A 92 -2.10 9.99 2.60
N GLU A 93 -1.71 10.37 3.83
CA GLU A 93 -0.29 10.57 4.20
C GLU A 93 0.46 9.26 4.51
N ASN A 94 -0.22 8.11 4.49
CA ASN A 94 0.37 6.82 4.89
C ASN A 94 0.44 5.89 3.67
N LEU A 95 1.65 5.65 3.16
CA LEU A 95 1.85 4.66 2.11
C LEU A 95 2.33 3.35 2.74
N VAL A 96 1.58 2.26 2.48
CA VAL A 96 2.07 0.90 2.74
C VAL A 96 2.91 0.50 1.54
N THR A 97 4.16 0.08 1.79
CA THR A 97 5.05 -0.45 0.75
C THR A 97 5.18 -1.97 0.91
N TYR A 98 5.43 -2.67 -0.21
CA TYR A 98 5.50 -4.13 -0.32
C TYR A 98 6.90 -4.56 -0.78
#